data_AF-A0A1V5E1K5-F1
#
_entry.id   AF-A0A1V5E1K5-F1
#
_cell.length_a   1.000
_cell.length_b   1.000
_cell.length_c   1.000
_cell.angle_alpha   90.00
_cell.angle_beta   90.00
_cell.angle_gamma   90.00
#
_symmetry.space_group_name_H-M   'P 1'
#
loop_
_entity.id
_entity.type
_entity.pdbx_description
1 polymer ?
#
loop_
_entity_poly.entity_id
_entity_poly.type
_entity_poly.pdbx_seq_one_letter_code
_entity_poly.pdbx_strand_id
1 'polypeptide(L)'
;MPQAKILIDSNVYFRLAESIHPLLQTEFGKERHCLYVIKELQSEYDRSPRLESTFYWVNKPKYKKNRACELNLSRKDKQTLIQVNDFIKNHARDLYPDVSKVDIAALANAYVLDIPVVTDDSEMLKLAADFNIKTLKTLELLKLMLDCQHIKITVVRQIASYWNYSGDLPKSFESDYKRLFKELPPK
;
A
#
# COMPACT_ATOMS: atom_id res chain seq x y z
N MET A 1 21.82 6.47 -7.98
CA MET A 1 20.48 7.11 -7.96
C MET A 1 19.91 7.00 -6.55
N PRO A 2 19.21 8.03 -6.06
CA PRO A 2 18.44 7.93 -4.81
C PRO A 2 17.35 6.86 -4.95
N GLN A 3 16.92 6.31 -3.82
CA GLN A 3 15.88 5.27 -3.78
C GLN A 3 14.50 5.85 -4.15
N ALA A 4 13.77 5.18 -5.03
CA ALA A 4 12.39 5.54 -5.38
C ALA A 4 11.40 4.94 -4.36
N LYS A 5 11.13 5.69 -3.29
CA LYS A 5 10.22 5.23 -2.22
C LYS A 5 8.78 5.17 -2.71
N ILE A 6 8.04 4.15 -2.28
CA ILE A 6 6.61 3.98 -2.54
C ILE A 6 5.95 3.65 -1.21
N LEU A 7 4.90 4.38 -0.87
CA LEU A 7 4.09 4.08 0.30
C LEU A 7 3.02 3.05 -0.08
N ILE A 8 2.76 2.06 0.76
CA ILE A 8 1.63 1.15 0.59
C ILE A 8 0.68 1.32 1.78
N ASP A 9 -0.62 1.27 1.50
CA ASP A 9 -1.63 1.27 2.55
C ASP A 9 -1.62 -0.06 3.34
N SER A 10 -2.39 -0.11 4.42
CA SER A 10 -2.45 -1.29 5.29
C SER A 10 -3.05 -2.50 4.58
N ASN A 11 -4.06 -2.29 3.73
CA ASN A 11 -4.74 -3.38 3.02
C ASN A 11 -3.79 -4.07 2.02
N VAL A 12 -3.09 -3.28 1.20
CA VAL A 12 -2.02 -3.71 0.30
C VAL A 12 -0.94 -4.46 1.08
N TYR A 13 -0.51 -3.94 2.23
CA TYR A 13 0.45 -4.64 3.06
C TYR A 13 -0.05 -6.01 3.51
N PHE A 14 -1.28 -6.11 4.03
CA PHE A 14 -1.86 -7.39 4.47
C PHE A 14 -2.04 -8.37 3.32
N ARG A 15 -2.41 -7.90 2.13
CA ARG A 15 -2.57 -8.74 0.94
C ARG A 15 -1.27 -9.31 0.40
N LEU A 16 -0.15 -8.60 0.56
CA LEU A 16 1.10 -8.93 -0.12
C LEU A 16 2.19 -9.50 0.79
N ALA A 17 2.31 -9.01 2.02
CA ALA A 17 3.52 -9.24 2.81
C ALA A 17 3.70 -10.71 3.24
N GLU A 18 2.63 -11.50 3.31
CA GLU A 18 2.75 -12.95 3.56
C GLU A 18 3.33 -13.69 2.35
N SER A 19 2.92 -13.31 1.14
CA SER A 19 3.30 -13.97 -0.12
C SER A 19 4.65 -13.49 -0.66
N ILE A 20 5.00 -12.23 -0.41
CA ILE A 20 6.27 -11.61 -0.81
C ILE A 20 6.98 -11.21 0.47
N HIS A 21 8.01 -11.96 0.86
CA HIS A 21 8.78 -11.65 2.06
C HIS A 21 10.29 -11.79 1.81
N PRO A 22 11.10 -10.77 2.16
CA PRO A 22 10.70 -9.45 2.67
C PRO A 22 9.96 -8.59 1.62
N LEU A 23 8.92 -7.86 2.03
CA LEU A 23 8.19 -6.93 1.16
C LEU A 23 8.75 -5.51 1.28
N LEU A 24 8.92 -5.05 2.52
CA LEU A 24 9.38 -3.70 2.82
C LEU A 24 10.90 -3.64 2.80
N GLN A 25 11.45 -2.46 2.56
CA GLN A 25 12.89 -2.19 2.59
C GLN A 25 13.76 -3.11 1.71
N THR A 26 13.17 -3.68 0.67
CA THR A 26 13.89 -4.46 -0.34
C THR A 26 13.84 -3.68 -1.64
N GLU A 27 15.00 -3.23 -2.10
CA GLU A 27 15.09 -2.45 -3.33
C GLU A 27 14.87 -3.33 -4.56
N PHE A 28 14.18 -2.80 -5.57
CA PHE A 28 13.97 -3.50 -6.82
C PHE A 28 13.95 -2.58 -8.04
N GLY A 29 14.30 -3.14 -9.21
CA GLY A 29 14.36 -2.40 -10.47
C GLY A 29 15.53 -1.42 -10.56
N LYS A 30 15.68 -0.80 -11.73
CA LYS A 30 16.77 0.17 -11.99
C LYS A 30 16.61 1.46 -11.19
N GLU A 31 15.37 1.88 -10.94
CA GLU A 31 15.00 3.05 -10.13
C GLU A 31 15.16 2.82 -8.63
N ARG A 32 15.55 1.60 -8.21
CA ARG A 32 15.70 1.22 -6.79
C ARG A 32 14.40 1.50 -6.02
N HIS A 33 13.27 1.02 -6.56
CA HIS A 33 11.98 1.10 -5.90
C HIS A 33 12.04 0.43 -4.53
N CYS A 34 11.39 1.02 -3.54
CA CYS A 34 11.39 0.46 -2.19
C CYS A 34 10.09 0.77 -1.46
N LEU A 35 9.49 -0.26 -0.88
CA LEU A 35 8.17 -0.17 -0.26
C LEU A 35 8.28 0.17 1.23
N TYR A 36 7.37 1.03 1.67
CA TYR A 36 7.23 1.48 3.05
C TYR A 36 5.77 1.49 3.47
N VAL A 37 5.54 1.43 4.78
CA VAL A 37 4.24 1.64 5.42
C VAL A 37 4.33 2.78 6.41
N ILE A 38 3.18 3.36 6.77
CA ILE A 38 3.10 4.31 7.87
C ILE A 38 3.09 3.61 9.22
N LYS A 39 3.49 4.33 10.28
CA LYS A 39 3.57 3.81 11.65
C LYS A 39 2.18 3.43 12.21
N GLU A 40 1.13 4.07 11.72
CA GLU A 40 -0.26 3.88 12.15
C GLU A 40 -0.83 2.50 11.76
N LEU A 41 -0.20 1.76 10.83
CA LEU A 41 -0.65 0.44 10.40
C LEU A 41 -0.79 -0.54 11.56
N GLN A 42 0.15 -0.56 12.51
CA GLN A 42 0.05 -1.45 13.66
C GLN A 42 -1.15 -1.11 14.55
N SER A 43 -1.40 0.19 14.76
CA SER A 43 -2.56 0.65 15.52
C SER A 43 -3.89 0.32 14.82
N GLU A 44 -3.91 0.28 13.49
CA GLU A 44 -5.08 -0.17 12.74
C GLU A 44 -5.31 -1.68 12.91
N TYR A 45 -4.24 -2.47 12.79
CA TYR A 45 -4.30 -3.91 12.99
C TYR A 45 -4.80 -4.28 14.39
N ASP A 46 -4.20 -3.70 15.44
CA ASP A 46 -4.52 -4.02 16.84
C ASP A 46 -5.95 -3.61 17.24
N ARG A 47 -6.58 -2.69 16.50
CA ARG A 47 -7.96 -2.25 16.76
C ARG A 47 -9.02 -3.14 16.14
N SER A 48 -8.64 -4.04 15.23
CA SER A 48 -9.59 -4.82 14.45
C SER A 48 -9.41 -6.32 14.72
N PRO A 49 -10.24 -6.92 15.59
CA PRO A 49 -10.24 -8.37 15.81
C PRO A 49 -10.42 -9.18 14.52
N ARG A 50 -11.11 -8.60 13.54
CA ARG A 50 -11.26 -9.17 12.19
C ARG A 50 -9.93 -9.23 11.44
N LEU A 51 -9.13 -8.16 11.48
CA LEU A 51 -7.80 -8.17 10.87
C LEU A 51 -6.88 -9.14 11.61
N GLU A 52 -6.97 -9.22 12.93
CA GLU A 52 -6.16 -10.17 13.70
C GLU A 52 -6.47 -11.64 13.38
N SER A 53 -7.75 -11.99 13.25
CA SER A 53 -8.15 -13.34 12.89
C SER A 53 -7.79 -13.70 11.45
N THR A 54 -7.92 -12.74 10.53
CA THR A 54 -7.63 -12.94 9.09
C THR A 54 -6.13 -13.00 8.83
N PHE A 55 -5.37 -12.07 9.42
CA PHE A 55 -3.94 -11.88 9.17
C PHE A 55 -3.10 -12.21 10.41
N TYR A 56 -3.38 -13.36 11.03
CA TYR A 56 -2.72 -13.85 12.25
C TYR A 56 -1.18 -13.89 12.17
N TRP A 57 -0.62 -13.90 10.96
CA TRP A 57 0.81 -13.88 10.71
C TRP A 57 1.47 -12.51 10.95
N VAL A 58 0.72 -11.40 10.92
CA VAL A 58 1.23 -10.01 10.94
C VAL A 58 2.15 -9.75 12.13
N ASN A 59 1.86 -10.35 13.27
CA ASN A 59 2.63 -10.21 14.51
C ASN A 59 3.75 -11.24 14.71
N LYS A 60 3.95 -12.18 13.78
CA LYS A 60 5.09 -13.12 13.83
C LYS A 60 6.41 -12.34 13.68
N PRO A 61 7.50 -12.80 14.34
CA PRO A 61 8.75 -12.02 14.43
C PRO A 61 9.33 -11.52 13.11
N LYS A 62 9.28 -12.33 12.04
CA LYS A 62 9.82 -11.96 10.72
C LYS A 62 9.11 -10.76 10.09
N TYR A 63 7.77 -10.67 10.24
CA TYR A 63 6.99 -9.57 9.68
C TYR A 63 7.10 -8.31 10.54
N LYS A 64 7.10 -8.46 11.86
CA LYS A 64 7.41 -7.34 12.77
C LYS A 64 8.77 -6.72 12.46
N LYS A 65 9.81 -7.54 12.28
CA LYS A 65 11.15 -7.07 11.92
C LYS A 65 11.17 -6.34 10.58
N ASN A 66 10.47 -6.85 9.56
CA ASN A 66 10.38 -6.18 8.26
C ASN A 66 9.59 -4.86 8.33
N ARG A 67 8.60 -4.75 9.23
CA ARG A 67 7.77 -3.54 9.41
C ARG A 67 8.36 -2.50 10.36
N ALA A 68 9.31 -2.85 11.22
CA ALA A 68 9.96 -1.96 12.20
C ALA A 68 10.85 -0.87 11.56
N CYS A 69 10.66 -0.62 10.29
CA CYS A 69 11.61 -0.11 9.35
C CYS A 69 10.95 1.09 8.68
N GLU A 70 10.93 2.20 9.41
CA GLU A 70 10.04 3.35 9.16
C GLU A 70 10.56 4.30 8.09
N LEU A 71 9.64 5.12 7.54
CA LEU A 71 10.00 6.28 6.74
C LEU A 71 10.65 7.34 7.63
N ASN A 72 11.93 7.62 7.36
CA ASN A 72 12.64 8.70 8.02
C ASN A 72 12.16 10.06 7.49
N LEU A 73 11.49 10.82 8.35
CA LEU A 73 11.10 12.21 8.12
C LEU A 73 12.06 13.17 8.82
N SER A 74 12.46 14.24 8.13
CA SER A 74 13.22 15.32 8.77
C SER A 74 12.36 16.06 9.80
N ARG A 75 12.99 16.85 10.68
CA ARG A 75 12.25 17.68 11.65
C ARG A 75 11.30 18.66 10.95
N LYS A 76 11.72 19.21 9.79
CA LYS A 76 10.90 20.09 8.97
C LYS A 76 9.70 19.35 8.39
N ASP A 77 9.93 18.17 7.81
CA ASP A 77 8.86 17.35 7.21
C ASP A 77 7.83 16.95 8.25
N LYS A 78 8.25 16.64 9.49
CA LYS A 78 7.32 16.34 10.59
C LYS A 78 6.40 17.51 10.92
N GLN A 79 6.88 18.75 10.85
CA GLN A 79 6.05 19.94 11.07
C GLN A 79 5.07 20.16 9.91
N THR A 80 5.55 20.05 8.68
CA THR A 80 4.71 20.14 7.47
C THR A 80 3.66 19.04 7.45
N LEU A 81 4.00 17.82 7.87
CA LEU A 81 3.08 16.68 7.92
C LEU A 81 1.86 16.95 8.80
N ILE A 82 2.02 17.61 9.94
CA ILE A 82 0.89 17.96 10.82
C ILE A 82 -0.08 18.88 10.08
N GLN A 83 0.43 19.94 9.43
CA GLN A 83 -0.38 20.91 8.71
C GLN A 83 -1.09 20.28 7.51
N VAL A 84 -0.37 19.45 6.74
CA VAL A 84 -0.91 18.75 5.57
C VAL A 84 -1.97 17.73 6.00
N ASN A 85 -1.75 17.00 7.09
CA ASN A 85 -2.71 16.05 7.62
C ASN A 85 -4.04 16.74 7.99
N ASP A 86 -3.97 17.86 8.71
CA ASP A 86 -5.15 18.64 9.07
C ASP A 86 -5.87 19.20 7.83
N PHE A 87 -5.12 19.64 6.82
CA PHE A 87 -5.68 20.15 5.58
C PHE A 87 -6.43 19.06 4.79
N ILE A 88 -5.79 17.92 4.55
CA ILE A 88 -6.41 16.77 3.85
C ILE A 88 -7.62 16.28 4.65
N LYS A 89 -7.52 16.17 5.97
CA LYS A 89 -8.62 15.76 6.84
C LYS A 89 -9.82 16.69 6.76
N ASN A 90 -9.59 18.00 6.73
CA ASN A 90 -10.66 18.98 6.63
C ASN A 90 -11.36 18.90 5.26
N HIS A 91 -10.59 18.73 4.17
CA HIS A 91 -11.15 18.52 2.83
C HIS A 91 -11.94 17.20 2.72
N ALA A 92 -11.42 16.13 3.31
CA ALA A 92 -12.05 14.81 3.28
C ALA A 92 -13.37 14.74 4.05
N ARG A 93 -13.54 15.54 5.12
CA ARG A 93 -14.67 15.45 6.04
C ARG A 93 -16.04 15.47 5.35
N ASP A 94 -16.20 16.31 4.34
CA ASP A 94 -17.49 16.54 3.69
C ASP A 94 -17.61 15.78 2.36
N LEU A 95 -16.48 15.50 1.69
CA LEU A 95 -16.45 14.94 0.34
C LEU A 95 -16.16 13.43 0.30
N TYR A 96 -15.48 12.90 1.32
CA TYR A 96 -14.98 11.52 1.38
C TYR A 96 -15.09 10.97 2.82
N PRO A 97 -16.31 10.85 3.37
CA PRO A 97 -16.53 10.54 4.77
C PRO A 97 -16.09 9.11 5.16
N ASP A 98 -15.92 8.19 4.20
CA ASP A 98 -15.51 6.82 4.50
C ASP A 98 -13.98 6.66 4.54
N VAL A 99 -13.22 7.69 4.16
CA VAL A 99 -11.75 7.69 4.24
C VAL A 99 -11.31 7.74 5.70
N SER A 100 -10.50 6.77 6.10
CA SER A 100 -10.07 6.64 7.49
C SER A 100 -8.99 7.65 7.87
N LYS A 101 -8.76 7.81 9.18
CA LYS A 101 -7.64 8.60 9.70
C LYS A 101 -6.28 8.05 9.27
N VAL A 102 -6.19 6.74 9.04
CA VAL A 102 -4.96 6.06 8.61
C VAL A 102 -4.69 6.37 7.14
N ASP A 103 -5.73 6.37 6.30
CA ASP A 103 -5.63 6.74 4.89
C ASP A 103 -5.22 8.21 4.73
N ILE A 104 -5.82 9.12 5.52
CA ILE A 104 -5.41 10.53 5.56
C ILE A 104 -3.93 10.67 5.95
N ALA A 105 -3.47 9.90 6.94
CA ALA A 105 -2.07 9.91 7.35
C ALA A 105 -1.14 9.39 6.23
N ALA A 106 -1.56 8.36 5.50
CA ALA A 106 -0.82 7.84 4.35
C ALA A 106 -0.70 8.89 3.23
N LEU A 107 -1.82 9.54 2.86
CA LEU A 107 -1.83 10.61 1.85
C LEU A 107 -0.99 11.81 2.28
N ALA A 108 -1.05 12.21 3.55
CA ALA A 108 -0.23 13.31 4.05
C ALA A 108 1.27 13.00 3.97
N ASN A 109 1.68 11.77 4.31
CA ASN A 109 3.07 11.33 4.16
C ASN A 109 3.49 11.33 2.68
N ALA A 110 2.63 10.80 1.80
CA ALA A 110 2.88 10.76 0.36
C ALA A 110 3.05 12.17 -0.23
N TYR A 111 2.19 13.11 0.17
CA TYR A 111 2.25 14.51 -0.24
C TYR A 111 3.53 15.22 0.23
N VAL A 112 3.87 15.10 1.52
CA VAL A 112 5.05 15.78 2.08
C VAL A 112 6.36 15.25 1.50
N LEU A 113 6.43 13.95 1.23
CA LEU A 113 7.62 13.30 0.69
C LEU A 113 7.69 13.29 -0.84
N ASP A 114 6.64 13.73 -1.53
CA ASP A 114 6.46 13.60 -2.98
C ASP A 114 6.70 12.15 -3.47
N ILE A 115 6.04 11.19 -2.83
CA ILE A 115 6.12 9.76 -3.16
C ILE A 115 4.74 9.21 -3.53
N PRO A 116 4.66 8.19 -4.40
CA PRO A 116 3.39 7.56 -4.71
C PRO A 116 2.86 6.73 -3.53
N VAL A 117 1.53 6.58 -3.50
CA VAL A 117 0.83 5.66 -2.58
C VAL A 117 0.15 4.53 -3.36
N VAL A 118 0.25 3.31 -2.85
CA VAL A 118 -0.46 2.15 -3.41
C VAL A 118 -1.71 1.90 -2.58
N THR A 119 -2.86 1.87 -3.23
CA THR A 119 -4.16 1.57 -2.61
C THR A 119 -5.16 1.08 -3.67
N ASP A 120 -6.09 0.22 -3.26
CA ASP A 120 -7.26 -0.14 -4.07
C ASP A 120 -8.55 0.56 -3.60
N ASP A 121 -8.48 1.40 -2.55
CA ASP A 121 -9.65 2.10 -2.02
C ASP A 121 -10.09 3.23 -2.97
N SER A 122 -11.34 3.17 -3.42
CA SER A 122 -11.86 4.11 -4.40
C SER A 122 -12.01 5.53 -3.89
N GLU A 123 -12.30 5.73 -2.60
CA GLU A 123 -12.39 7.08 -2.02
C GLU A 123 -11.00 7.65 -1.78
N MET A 124 -10.07 6.84 -1.27
CA MET A 124 -8.67 7.24 -1.09
C MET A 124 -8.03 7.63 -2.43
N LEU A 125 -8.31 6.89 -3.52
CA LEU A 125 -7.83 7.23 -4.87
C LEU A 125 -8.37 8.57 -5.37
N LYS A 126 -9.65 8.89 -5.13
CA LYS A 126 -10.25 10.17 -5.51
C LYS A 126 -9.67 11.32 -4.69
N LEU A 127 -9.57 11.13 -3.38
CA LEU A 127 -8.96 12.10 -2.48
C LEU A 127 -7.50 12.36 -2.87
N ALA A 128 -6.71 11.32 -3.19
CA ALA A 128 -5.34 11.48 -3.66
C ALA A 128 -5.27 12.33 -4.95
N ALA A 129 -6.22 12.16 -5.87
CA ALA A 129 -6.29 12.92 -7.10
C ALA A 129 -6.55 14.42 -6.85
N ASP A 130 -7.41 14.78 -5.88
CA ASP A 130 -7.67 16.18 -5.49
C ASP A 130 -6.39 16.90 -5.04
N PHE A 131 -5.43 16.16 -4.48
CA PHE A 131 -4.13 16.68 -4.01
C PHE A 131 -2.97 16.41 -4.98
N ASN A 132 -3.24 15.90 -6.19
CA ASN A 132 -2.24 15.48 -7.18
C ASN A 132 -1.20 14.48 -6.62
N ILE A 133 -1.59 13.65 -5.65
CA ILE A 133 -0.76 12.59 -5.12
C ILE A 133 -0.75 11.45 -6.13
N LYS A 134 0.45 10.99 -6.51
CA LYS A 134 0.60 9.85 -7.43
C LYS A 134 0.08 8.58 -6.77
N THR A 135 -0.71 7.79 -7.49
CA THR A 135 -1.27 6.54 -6.98
C THR A 135 -0.97 5.36 -7.89
N LEU A 136 -1.00 4.17 -7.29
CA LEU A 136 -0.91 2.87 -7.95
C LEU A 136 -1.98 1.96 -7.32
N LYS A 137 -2.62 1.11 -8.12
CA LYS A 137 -3.38 -0.02 -7.57
C LYS A 137 -2.46 -1.18 -7.20
N THR A 138 -2.93 -2.12 -6.37
CA THR A 138 -2.10 -3.27 -5.95
C THR A 138 -1.64 -4.11 -7.14
N LEU A 139 -2.51 -4.33 -8.13
CA LEU A 139 -2.13 -5.07 -9.35
C LEU A 139 -1.10 -4.31 -10.20
N GLU A 140 -1.11 -2.98 -10.17
CA GLU A 140 -0.12 -2.14 -10.87
C GLU A 140 1.23 -2.21 -10.17
N LEU A 141 1.25 -2.25 -8.83
CA LEU A 141 2.46 -2.55 -8.06
C LEU A 141 3.02 -3.94 -8.40
N LEU A 142 2.17 -4.98 -8.45
CA LEU A 142 2.61 -6.33 -8.84
C LEU A 142 3.18 -6.36 -10.26
N LYS A 143 2.56 -5.62 -11.19
CA LYS A 143 3.07 -5.47 -12.55
C LYS A 143 4.44 -4.77 -12.56
N LEU A 144 4.62 -3.71 -11.79
CA LEU A 144 5.91 -3.02 -11.63
C LEU A 144 6.99 -3.97 -11.09
N MET A 145 6.68 -4.74 -10.05
CA MET A 145 7.61 -5.73 -9.48
C MET A 145 7.95 -6.83 -10.48
N LEU A 146 6.98 -7.29 -11.28
CA LEU A 146 7.18 -8.27 -12.34
C LEU A 146 8.08 -7.73 -13.46
N ASP A 147 7.84 -6.49 -13.91
CA ASP A 147 8.62 -5.84 -14.96
C ASP A 147 10.07 -5.58 -14.54
N CYS A 148 10.26 -5.31 -13.24
CA CYS A 148 11.57 -5.22 -12.63
C CYS A 148 12.24 -6.59 -12.37
N GLN A 149 11.61 -7.70 -12.75
CA GLN A 149 12.04 -9.08 -12.48
C GLN A 149 12.24 -9.38 -10.98
N HIS A 150 11.60 -8.60 -10.12
CA HIS A 150 11.67 -8.77 -8.67
C HIS A 150 10.80 -9.93 -8.19
N ILE A 151 9.68 -10.16 -8.88
CA ILE A 151 8.83 -11.33 -8.71
C ILE A 151 8.61 -12.02 -10.05
N LYS A 152 8.18 -13.29 -10.02
CA LYS A 152 7.78 -14.04 -11.21
C LYS A 152 6.27 -14.00 -11.40
N ILE A 153 5.79 -14.20 -12.62
CA ILE A 153 4.34 -14.29 -12.90
C ILE A 153 3.65 -15.39 -12.09
N THR A 154 4.37 -16.46 -11.73
CA THR A 154 3.87 -17.52 -10.85
C THR A 154 3.48 -16.99 -9.47
N VAL A 155 4.23 -16.02 -8.93
CA VAL A 155 3.92 -15.37 -7.65
C VAL A 155 2.65 -14.52 -7.78
N VAL A 156 2.51 -13.77 -8.87
CA VAL A 156 1.30 -12.98 -9.17
C VAL A 156 0.06 -13.87 -9.24
N ARG A 157 0.15 -15.02 -9.95
CA ARG A 157 -0.94 -16.00 -10.03
C ARG A 157 -1.26 -16.63 -8.68
N GLN A 158 -0.26 -16.94 -7.85
CA GLN A 158 -0.48 -17.47 -6.50
C GLN A 158 -1.21 -16.47 -5.60
N ILE A 159 -0.78 -15.21 -5.62
CA ILE A 159 -1.43 -14.12 -4.88
C ILE A 159 -2.89 -13.95 -5.34
N ALA A 160 -3.11 -13.90 -6.65
CA ALA A 160 -4.45 -13.80 -7.22
C ALA A 160 -5.36 -14.98 -6.86
N SER A 161 -4.82 -16.20 -6.86
CA SER A 161 -5.57 -17.41 -6.45
C SER A 161 -5.94 -17.35 -4.97
N TYR A 162 -5.02 -16.90 -4.12
CA TYR A 162 -5.26 -16.73 -2.70
C TYR A 162 -6.33 -15.67 -2.43
N TRP A 163 -6.30 -14.52 -3.11
CA TRP A 163 -7.33 -13.50 -2.97
C TRP A 163 -8.70 -13.96 -3.43
N ASN A 164 -8.77 -14.78 -4.49
CA ASN A 164 -10.03 -15.38 -4.93
C ASN A 164 -10.58 -16.34 -3.86
N TYR A 165 -9.72 -17.19 -3.30
CA TYR A 165 -10.09 -18.12 -2.23
C TYR A 165 -10.53 -17.39 -0.94
N SER A 166 -9.83 -16.31 -0.55
CA SER A 166 -10.16 -15.55 0.66
C SER A 166 -11.34 -14.59 0.49
N GLY A 167 -11.78 -14.37 -0.75
CA GLY A 167 -12.80 -13.35 -1.09
C GLY A 167 -12.31 -11.92 -0.94
N ASP A 168 -10.99 -11.69 -0.86
CA ASP A 168 -10.38 -10.37 -0.66
C ASP A 168 -9.86 -9.78 -1.99
N LEU A 169 -10.77 -9.52 -2.93
CA LEU A 169 -10.46 -9.02 -4.25
C LEU A 169 -10.56 -7.48 -4.33
N PRO A 170 -9.63 -6.79 -5.03
CA PRO A 170 -9.83 -5.41 -5.43
C PRO A 170 -11.11 -5.21 -6.27
N LYS A 171 -11.78 -4.06 -6.16
CA LYS A 171 -13.06 -3.80 -6.86
C LYS A 171 -13.01 -4.04 -8.38
N SER A 172 -11.89 -3.68 -9.03
CA SER A 172 -11.70 -3.80 -10.49
C SER A 172 -10.83 -5.01 -10.88
N PHE A 173 -10.66 -5.97 -9.98
CA PHE A 173 -9.65 -7.04 -10.08
C PHE A 173 -9.60 -7.74 -11.44
N GLU A 174 -10.72 -8.30 -11.92
CA GLU A 174 -10.71 -9.10 -13.16
C GLU A 174 -10.29 -8.27 -14.39
N SER A 175 -10.85 -7.06 -14.50
CA SER A 175 -10.53 -6.14 -15.60
C SER A 175 -9.08 -5.66 -15.57
N ASP A 176 -8.58 -5.30 -14.39
CA ASP A 176 -7.21 -4.85 -14.21
C ASP A 176 -6.20 -5.98 -14.40
N TYR A 177 -6.52 -7.19 -13.92
CA TYR A 177 -5.68 -8.37 -14.10
C TYR A 177 -5.49 -8.70 -15.57
N LYS A 178 -6.60 -8.80 -16.32
CA LYS A 178 -6.57 -9.06 -17.77
C LYS A 178 -5.81 -7.97 -18.53
N ARG A 179 -6.02 -6.71 -18.17
CA ARG A 179 -5.34 -5.56 -18.79
C ARG A 179 -3.83 -5.60 -18.56
N LEU A 180 -3.39 -5.88 -17.33
CA LEU A 180 -1.99 -5.77 -16.88
C LEU A 180 -1.16 -7.02 -17.22
N PHE A 181 -1.71 -8.22 -17.01
CA PHE A 181 -0.98 -9.48 -17.18
C PHE A 181 -1.32 -10.23 -18.47
N LYS A 182 -2.28 -9.72 -19.26
CA LYS A 182 -2.69 -10.28 -20.55
C LYS A 182 -3.20 -11.72 -20.47
N GLU A 183 -3.72 -12.12 -19.32
CA GLU A 183 -4.33 -13.43 -19.06
C GLU A 183 -5.55 -13.28 -18.13
N LEU A 184 -6.41 -14.29 -18.08
CA LEU A 184 -7.52 -14.30 -17.13
C LEU A 184 -7.00 -14.58 -15.72
N PRO A 185 -7.61 -13.99 -14.67
CA PRO A 185 -7.23 -14.33 -13.30
C PRO A 185 -7.50 -15.83 -13.04
N PRO A 186 -6.69 -16.46 -12.18
CA PRO A 186 -6.96 -17.82 -11.72
C PRO A 186 -8.31 -17.90 -11.01
N LYS A 187 -9.00 -19.03 -11.22
CA LYS A 187 -10.25 -19.37 -10.54
C LYS A 187 -9.97 -20.10 -9.24
#